data_AF-A0A1M5DTY1-F1
#
_entry.id   AF-A0A1M5DTY1-F1
#
_cell.length_a   1.000
_cell.length_b   1.000
_cell.length_c   1.000
_cell.angle_alpha   90.00
_cell.angle_beta   90.00
_cell.angle_gamma   90.00
#
_symmetry.space_group_name_H-M   'P 1'
#
loop_
_entity.id
_entity.type
_entity.pdbx_description
1 polymer ?
#
loop_
_entity_poly.entity_id
_entity_poly.type
_entity_poly.pdbx_seq_one_letter_code
_entity_poly.pdbx_strand_id
1 'polypeptide(L)'
;MGQLFELIADHALEKLDDYYDECHVCDQTAVDLYRYQGKLHLENGEIDDDIYAVCTDCLLTKKLTHSCDFDYIRTITNYLATSSLSIEEQESMRQILIEKYQKTPDVPLFMQYVDRPLCCNDITMFTGHPTDKAELYRMTENVIYWEKQIKEKSGGYNFRESGNPESFREVASFQCRHCGRNYFTFQFT
;
A
#
# COMPACT_ATOMS: atom_id res chain seq x y z
N MET A 1 9.49 2.30 12.25
CA MET A 1 8.20 2.77 11.72
C MET A 1 8.47 3.91 10.78
N GLY A 2 7.68 4.08 9.73
CA GLY A 2 7.66 5.33 8.99
C GLY A 2 7.29 6.47 9.91
N GLN A 3 8.04 7.57 9.84
CA GLN A 3 7.81 8.78 10.61
C GLN A 3 6.65 9.59 10.03
N LEU A 4 6.54 9.63 8.68
CA LEU A 4 5.51 10.41 7.98
C LEU A 4 4.23 9.60 7.76
N PHE A 5 4.36 8.39 7.23
CA PHE A 5 3.22 7.51 6.96
C PHE A 5 3.41 6.18 7.66
N GLU A 6 2.41 5.78 8.46
CA GLU A 6 2.48 4.59 9.30
C GLU A 6 2.79 3.31 8.51
N LEU A 7 2.26 3.21 7.28
CA LEU A 7 2.30 2.02 6.44
C LEU A 7 3.42 2.04 5.38
N ILE A 8 4.38 2.97 5.47
CA ILE A 8 5.50 3.10 4.52
C ILE A 8 6.79 3.38 5.31
N ALA A 9 7.84 2.62 5.07
CA ALA A 9 9.16 2.92 5.64
C ALA A 9 9.72 4.22 5.05
N ASP A 10 10.40 5.05 5.85
CA ASP A 10 10.85 6.38 5.41
C ASP A 10 11.76 6.34 4.18
N HIS A 11 12.63 5.32 4.09
CA HIS A 11 13.52 5.14 2.93
C HIS A 11 12.78 4.64 1.67
N ALA A 12 11.57 4.13 1.83
CA ALA A 12 10.71 3.62 0.76
C ALA A 12 9.63 4.62 0.35
N LEU A 13 9.61 5.80 0.99
CA LEU A 13 8.67 6.85 0.69
C LEU A 13 9.08 7.57 -0.61
N GLU A 14 8.18 7.56 -1.59
CA GLU A 14 8.40 8.20 -2.89
C GLU A 14 7.60 9.50 -2.95
N LYS A 15 8.29 10.59 -3.24
CA LYS A 15 7.69 11.89 -3.52
C LYS A 15 7.38 11.98 -5.01
N LEU A 16 6.34 12.73 -5.35
CA LEU A 16 6.11 13.15 -6.73
C LEU A 16 7.27 14.04 -7.22
N ASP A 17 7.50 14.02 -8.52
CA ASP A 17 8.50 14.86 -9.17
C ASP A 17 7.99 16.29 -9.37
N ASP A 18 8.86 17.16 -9.89
CA ASP A 18 8.59 18.58 -10.10
C ASP A 18 7.48 18.86 -11.14
N TYR A 19 6.90 17.82 -11.77
CA TYR A 19 5.72 17.97 -12.61
C TYR A 19 4.48 18.38 -11.79
N TYR A 20 4.42 17.98 -10.51
CA TYR A 20 3.37 18.37 -9.59
C TYR A 20 3.93 19.41 -8.62
N ASP A 21 3.38 20.62 -8.65
CA ASP A 21 3.88 21.77 -7.86
C ASP A 21 2.92 22.25 -6.77
N GLU A 22 1.68 21.75 -6.76
CA GLU A 22 0.66 22.10 -5.77
C GLU A 22 -0.11 20.89 -5.20
N CYS A 23 -0.56 21.01 -3.94
CA CYS A 23 -1.44 20.02 -3.33
C CYS A 23 -2.88 20.23 -3.79
N HIS A 24 -3.50 19.19 -4.34
CA HIS A 24 -4.87 19.20 -4.89
C HIS A 24 -5.98 19.43 -3.85
N VAL A 25 -5.63 19.47 -2.57
CA VAL A 25 -6.59 19.55 -1.46
C VAL A 25 -6.51 20.89 -0.74
N CYS A 26 -5.36 21.57 -0.75
CA CYS A 26 -5.16 22.82 -0.03
C CYS A 26 -4.42 23.89 -0.81
N ASP A 27 -4.11 23.62 -2.08
CA ASP A 27 -3.43 24.52 -3.03
C ASP A 27 -2.05 25.01 -2.55
N GLN A 28 -1.47 24.35 -1.54
CA GLN A 28 -0.14 24.69 -1.05
C GLN A 28 0.90 24.24 -2.07
N THR A 29 1.81 25.17 -2.37
CA THR A 29 2.99 24.94 -3.20
C THR A 29 4.24 24.83 -2.34
N ALA A 30 5.36 24.39 -2.94
CA ALA A 30 6.65 24.24 -2.25
C ALA A 30 6.59 23.30 -1.02
N VAL A 31 5.74 22.28 -1.09
CA VAL A 31 5.60 21.21 -0.12
C VAL A 31 5.91 19.87 -0.78
N ASP A 32 6.30 18.87 0.01
CA ASP A 32 6.42 17.51 -0.49
C ASP A 32 5.02 16.97 -0.87
N LEU A 33 4.90 16.49 -2.11
CA LEU A 33 3.67 15.91 -2.63
C LEU A 33 3.81 14.40 -2.79
N TYR A 34 2.72 13.70 -2.52
CA TYR A 34 2.63 12.26 -2.60
C TYR A 34 1.49 11.87 -3.52
N ARG A 35 1.70 10.77 -4.26
CA ARG A 35 0.69 10.25 -5.16
C ARG A 35 -0.50 9.71 -4.37
N TYR A 36 -1.70 10.10 -4.78
CA TYR A 36 -2.93 9.64 -4.15
C TYR A 36 -4.09 9.76 -5.12
N GLN A 37 -4.50 8.67 -5.75
CA GLN A 37 -5.61 8.58 -6.67
C GLN A 37 -6.89 8.37 -5.88
N GLY A 38 -7.58 9.46 -5.57
CA GLY A 38 -8.72 9.37 -4.67
C GLY A 38 -9.69 10.52 -4.79
N LYS A 39 -10.48 10.65 -3.73
CA LYS A 39 -11.61 11.58 -3.63
C LYS A 39 -11.55 12.32 -2.32
N LEU A 40 -11.84 13.61 -2.34
CA LEU A 40 -12.02 14.45 -1.18
C LEU A 40 -13.51 14.62 -0.88
N HIS A 41 -13.90 14.32 0.35
CA HIS A 41 -15.27 14.53 0.84
C HIS A 41 -15.37 15.88 1.52
N LEU A 42 -16.06 16.83 0.88
CA LEU A 42 -16.22 18.19 1.37
C LEU A 42 -17.32 18.27 2.44
N GLU A 43 -17.24 19.31 3.30
CA GLU A 43 -18.20 19.52 4.38
C GLU A 43 -19.63 19.79 3.88
N ASN A 44 -19.76 20.36 2.68
CA ASN A 44 -21.03 20.59 2.01
C ASN A 44 -21.66 19.30 1.42
N GLY A 45 -20.98 18.15 1.54
CA GLY A 45 -21.41 16.87 1.02
C GLY A 45 -21.02 16.60 -0.44
N GLU A 46 -20.36 17.55 -1.11
CA GLU A 46 -19.80 17.34 -2.45
C GLU A 46 -18.56 16.44 -2.39
N ILE A 47 -18.26 15.79 -3.52
CA ILE A 47 -17.10 14.92 -3.68
C ILE A 47 -16.29 15.48 -4.84
N ASP A 48 -15.04 15.84 -4.55
CA ASP A 48 -14.03 16.13 -5.56
C ASP A 48 -13.26 14.83 -5.84
N ASP A 49 -13.27 14.36 -7.08
CA ASP A 49 -12.65 13.11 -7.50
C ASP A 49 -11.42 13.29 -8.40
N ASP A 50 -10.90 14.52 -8.52
CA ASP A 50 -9.68 14.83 -9.29
C ASP A 50 -8.44 15.03 -8.39
N ILE A 51 -8.30 14.14 -7.39
CA ILE A 51 -7.19 14.14 -6.46
C ILE A 51 -6.15 13.12 -6.91
N TYR A 52 -4.93 13.59 -7.22
CA TYR A 52 -3.78 12.75 -7.57
C TYR A 52 -2.45 13.16 -6.91
N ALA A 53 -2.33 14.40 -6.41
CA ALA A 53 -1.15 14.89 -5.69
C ALA A 53 -1.54 15.57 -4.37
N VAL A 54 -1.06 15.03 -3.24
CA VAL A 54 -1.49 15.46 -1.91
C VAL A 54 -0.31 15.61 -0.96
N CYS A 55 -0.28 16.68 -0.17
CA CYS A 55 0.71 16.86 0.88
C CYS A 55 0.42 15.97 2.12
N THR A 56 1.42 15.76 2.97
CA THR A 56 1.27 14.94 4.19
C THR A 56 0.13 15.41 5.08
N ASP A 57 0.02 16.73 5.32
CA ASP A 57 -1.00 17.28 6.22
C ASP A 57 -2.41 16.95 5.73
N CYS A 58 -2.66 17.10 4.42
CA CYS A 58 -3.95 16.78 3.84
C CYS A 58 -4.25 15.28 3.87
N LEU A 59 -3.27 14.42 3.58
CA LEU A 59 -3.42 12.97 3.69
C LEU A 59 -3.81 12.50 5.09
N LEU A 60 -3.25 13.13 6.13
CA LEU A 60 -3.47 12.69 7.51
C LEU A 60 -4.73 13.31 8.16
N THR A 61 -5.14 14.50 7.71
CA THR A 61 -6.18 15.29 8.39
C THR A 61 -7.48 15.42 7.62
N LYS A 62 -7.47 15.28 6.28
CA LYS A 62 -8.67 15.45 5.45
C LYS A 62 -9.38 14.13 5.23
N LYS A 63 -10.67 14.23 4.92
CA LYS A 63 -11.52 13.07 4.65
C LYS A 63 -11.33 12.63 3.20
N LEU A 64 -10.21 11.95 2.96
CA LEU A 64 -9.87 11.38 1.66
C LEU A 64 -10.28 9.91 1.59
N THR A 65 -10.60 9.44 0.39
CA THR A 65 -10.80 8.01 0.09
C THR A 65 -10.17 7.66 -1.24
N HIS A 66 -9.40 6.58 -1.29
CA HIS A 66 -8.83 6.01 -2.50
C HIS A 66 -9.93 5.66 -3.49
N SER A 67 -9.68 5.95 -4.76
CA SER A 67 -10.53 5.50 -5.85
C SER A 67 -10.28 4.01 -6.10
N CYS A 68 -11.34 3.28 -6.49
CA CYS A 68 -11.25 1.84 -6.77
C CYS A 68 -10.74 0.97 -5.60
N ASP A 69 -10.94 1.40 -4.36
CA ASP A 69 -10.47 0.70 -3.15
C ASP A 69 -11.24 -0.58 -2.80
N PHE A 70 -12.38 -0.83 -3.46
CA PHE A 70 -13.30 -1.93 -3.18
C PHE A 70 -12.61 -3.30 -3.14
N ASP A 71 -11.62 -3.53 -4.00
CA ASP A 71 -10.89 -4.80 -4.04
C ASP A 71 -10.00 -4.99 -2.81
N TYR A 72 -9.33 -3.94 -2.36
CA TYR A 72 -8.48 -4.00 -1.17
C TYR A 72 -9.32 -4.06 0.12
N ILE A 73 -10.44 -3.32 0.18
CA ILE A 73 -11.40 -3.44 1.28
C ILE A 73 -11.96 -4.86 1.39
N ARG A 74 -12.23 -5.52 0.25
CA ARG A 74 -12.64 -6.93 0.24
C ARG A 74 -11.52 -7.84 0.76
N THR A 75 -10.26 -7.59 0.41
CA THR A 75 -9.10 -8.31 0.94
C THR A 75 -9.00 -8.19 2.47
N ILE A 76 -9.16 -6.98 3.02
CA ILE A 76 -9.20 -6.73 4.47
C ILE A 76 -10.34 -7.54 5.12
N THR A 77 -11.53 -7.48 4.54
CA THR A 77 -12.72 -8.17 5.06
C THR A 77 -12.50 -9.69 5.10
N ASN A 78 -12.03 -10.27 4.00
CA ASN A 78 -11.76 -11.69 3.90
C ASN A 78 -10.67 -12.13 4.89
N TYR A 79 -9.62 -11.35 5.06
CA TYR A 79 -8.57 -11.63 6.03
C TYR A 79 -9.11 -11.67 7.47
N LEU A 80 -9.87 -10.65 7.89
CA LEU A 80 -10.43 -10.58 9.24
C LEU A 80 -11.44 -11.70 9.52
N ALA A 81 -12.19 -12.15 8.51
CA ALA A 81 -13.10 -13.29 8.63
C ALA A 81 -12.39 -14.61 8.99
N THR A 82 -11.07 -14.70 8.76
CA THR A 82 -10.24 -15.86 9.16
C THR A 82 -9.58 -15.70 10.53
N SER A 83 -9.72 -14.54 11.17
CA SER A 83 -9.18 -14.28 12.50
C SER A 83 -10.03 -14.92 13.59
N SER A 84 -9.49 -15.02 14.80
CA SER A 84 -10.22 -15.48 15.99
C SER A 84 -11.05 -14.39 16.67
N LEU A 85 -11.19 -13.21 16.04
CA LEU A 85 -11.94 -12.07 16.58
C LEU A 85 -13.45 -12.34 16.48
N SER A 86 -14.22 -11.78 17.41
CA SER A 86 -15.68 -11.72 17.31
C SER A 86 -16.13 -10.82 16.15
N ILE A 87 -17.39 -10.92 15.73
CA ILE A 87 -17.95 -10.11 14.62
C ILE A 87 -17.83 -8.60 14.90
N GLU A 88 -18.09 -8.17 16.13
CA GLU A 88 -17.98 -6.76 16.53
C GLU A 88 -16.52 -6.27 16.48
N GLU A 89 -15.58 -7.09 16.94
CA GLU A 89 -14.14 -6.80 16.86
C GLU A 89 -13.64 -6.78 15.42
N GLN A 90 -14.13 -7.69 14.56
CA GLN A 90 -13.81 -7.70 13.14
C GLN A 90 -14.29 -6.42 12.46
N GLU A 91 -15.50 -5.95 12.76
CA GLU A 91 -16.03 -4.71 12.19
C GLU A 91 -15.21 -3.49 12.65
N SER A 92 -14.94 -3.41 13.96
CA SER A 92 -14.11 -2.34 14.51
C SER A 92 -12.71 -2.32 13.88
N MET A 93 -12.07 -3.49 13.77
CA MET A 93 -10.76 -3.62 13.15
C MET A 93 -10.80 -3.25 11.67
N ARG A 94 -11.83 -3.68 10.94
CA ARG A 94 -12.01 -3.33 9.53
C ARG A 94 -12.02 -1.82 9.33
N GLN A 95 -12.78 -1.08 10.13
CA GLN A 95 -12.83 0.39 10.04
C GLN A 95 -11.46 1.02 10.29
N ILE A 96 -10.72 0.54 11.29
CA ILE A 96 -9.36 1.01 11.60
C ILE A 96 -8.41 0.77 10.43
N LEU A 97 -8.45 -0.42 9.82
CA LEU A 97 -7.57 -0.76 8.70
C LEU A 97 -7.91 0.04 7.45
N ILE A 98 -9.21 0.27 7.18
CA ILE A 98 -9.64 1.14 6.09
C ILE A 98 -9.13 2.57 6.32
N GLU A 99 -9.32 3.13 7.52
CA GLU A 99 -8.83 4.48 7.82
C GLU A 99 -7.32 4.62 7.63
N LYS A 100 -6.53 3.66 8.11
CA LYS A 100 -5.07 3.62 7.87
C LYS A 100 -4.73 3.59 6.39
N TYR A 101 -5.45 2.78 5.61
CA TYR A 101 -5.27 2.69 4.17
C TYR A 101 -5.57 4.02 3.47
N GLN A 102 -6.68 4.69 3.82
CA GLN A 102 -7.04 5.99 3.23
C GLN A 102 -6.05 7.11 3.55
N LYS A 103 -5.32 7.01 4.67
CA LYS A 103 -4.27 7.96 5.05
C LYS A 103 -2.89 7.64 4.47
N THR A 104 -2.81 6.67 3.57
CA THR A 104 -1.55 6.18 2.99
C THR A 104 -1.47 6.53 1.51
N PRO A 105 -0.33 7.10 1.03
CA PRO A 105 -0.07 7.30 -0.38
C PRO A 105 -0.19 6.03 -1.23
N ASP A 106 -0.41 6.21 -2.54
CA ASP A 106 -0.40 5.12 -3.53
C ASP A 106 1.00 4.56 -3.74
N VAL A 107 1.34 3.58 -2.91
CA VAL A 107 2.60 2.84 -2.99
C VAL A 107 2.34 1.39 -2.58
N PRO A 108 2.99 0.37 -3.18
CA PRO A 108 3.70 0.44 -4.46
C PRO A 108 2.74 0.80 -5.60
N LEU A 109 3.29 1.39 -6.68
CA LEU A 109 2.51 1.73 -7.85
C LEU A 109 2.32 0.53 -8.75
N PHE A 110 1.08 0.08 -8.78
CA PHE A 110 0.65 -1.18 -9.31
C PHE A 110 -0.47 -0.92 -10.30
N MET A 111 -0.26 -1.25 -11.58
CA MET A 111 -1.20 -0.96 -12.67
C MET A 111 -2.51 -1.75 -12.58
N GLN A 112 -2.52 -2.95 -11.98
CA GLN A 112 -3.71 -3.80 -11.96
C GLN A 112 -4.62 -3.53 -10.76
N TYR A 113 -4.10 -3.74 -9.56
CA TYR A 113 -4.79 -3.47 -8.30
C TYR A 113 -3.78 -3.30 -7.16
N VAL A 114 -4.16 -2.54 -6.14
CA VAL A 114 -3.38 -2.43 -4.91
C VAL A 114 -3.54 -3.72 -4.12
N ASP A 115 -2.40 -4.31 -3.76
CA ASP A 115 -2.37 -5.47 -2.88
C ASP A 115 -1.27 -5.32 -1.84
N ARG A 116 -1.69 -5.17 -0.59
CA ARG A 116 -0.80 -5.00 0.55
C ARG A 116 -1.05 -6.12 1.56
N PRO A 117 -0.01 -6.87 1.96
CA PRO A 117 -0.17 -7.99 2.89
C PRO A 117 -0.76 -7.58 4.24
N LEU A 118 -1.54 -8.49 4.82
CA LEU A 118 -2.11 -8.35 6.16
C LEU A 118 -1.48 -9.38 7.09
N CYS A 119 -1.12 -8.94 8.30
CA CYS A 119 -0.50 -9.81 9.30
C CYS A 119 -0.72 -9.26 10.71
N CYS A 120 -1.00 -10.16 11.66
CA CYS A 120 -1.31 -9.80 13.05
C CYS A 120 -2.48 -8.80 13.15
N ASN A 121 -3.54 -8.98 12.35
CA ASN A 121 -4.70 -8.09 12.28
C ASN A 121 -4.36 -6.64 11.92
N ASP A 122 -3.28 -6.43 11.17
CA ASP A 122 -2.84 -5.10 10.74
C ASP A 122 -2.31 -5.13 9.30
N ILE A 123 -2.28 -3.96 8.66
CA ILE A 123 -1.67 -3.78 7.35
C ILE A 123 -0.15 -3.77 7.53
N THR A 124 0.54 -4.53 6.69
CA THR A 124 2.01 -4.55 6.69
C THR A 124 2.59 -3.25 6.14
N MET A 125 3.75 -2.88 6.64
CA MET A 125 4.48 -1.68 6.22
C MET A 125 5.17 -1.96 4.89
N PHE A 126 5.01 -1.07 3.90
CA PHE A 126 5.80 -1.12 2.67
C PHE A 126 7.25 -0.77 2.96
N THR A 127 8.19 -1.59 2.47
CA THR A 127 9.63 -1.47 2.76
C THR A 127 10.48 -1.20 1.52
N GLY A 128 9.85 -1.06 0.36
CA GLY A 128 10.52 -0.71 -0.89
C GLY A 128 10.43 -1.78 -1.95
N HIS A 129 11.24 -1.59 -2.98
CA HIS A 129 11.42 -2.46 -4.12
C HIS A 129 12.83 -3.05 -4.07
N PRO A 130 13.07 -4.23 -4.68
CA PRO A 130 14.44 -4.69 -4.89
C PRO A 130 15.21 -3.67 -5.74
N THR A 131 16.46 -3.42 -5.40
CA THR A 131 17.31 -2.46 -6.13
C THR A 131 18.20 -3.13 -7.17
N ASP A 132 18.42 -4.44 -7.03
CA ASP A 132 19.19 -5.25 -7.94
C ASP A 132 18.68 -6.71 -7.98
N LYS A 133 19.28 -7.52 -8.86
CA LYS A 133 18.94 -8.94 -9.04
C LYS A 133 19.22 -9.78 -7.79
N ALA A 134 20.31 -9.49 -7.08
CA ALA A 134 20.68 -10.27 -5.91
C ALA A 134 19.66 -10.05 -4.77
N GLU A 135 19.21 -8.81 -4.60
CA GLU A 135 18.14 -8.45 -3.67
C GLU A 135 16.80 -9.05 -4.08
N LEU A 136 16.44 -8.97 -5.37
CA LEU A 136 15.23 -9.61 -5.91
C LEU A 136 15.20 -11.10 -5.52
N TYR A 137 16.25 -11.86 -5.84
CA TYR A 137 16.31 -13.29 -5.56
C TYR A 137 16.25 -13.58 -4.07
N ARG A 138 17.05 -12.86 -3.26
CA ARG A 138 17.06 -13.03 -1.80
C ARG A 138 15.66 -12.80 -1.22
N MET A 139 14.98 -11.75 -1.66
CA MET A 139 13.64 -11.43 -1.20
C MET A 139 12.66 -12.54 -1.61
N THR A 140 12.58 -12.87 -2.90
CA THR A 140 11.55 -13.76 -3.43
C THR A 140 11.75 -15.21 -3.01
N GLU A 141 12.98 -15.64 -2.71
CA GLU A 141 13.29 -16.98 -2.20
C GLU A 141 12.93 -17.14 -0.71
N ASN A 142 13.16 -16.10 0.11
CA ASN A 142 13.13 -16.23 1.58
C ASN A 142 11.93 -15.62 2.28
N VAL A 143 11.09 -14.82 1.60
CA VAL A 143 9.95 -14.14 2.22
C VAL A 143 8.61 -14.71 1.75
N ILE A 144 7.52 -14.44 2.47
CA ILE A 144 6.21 -15.04 2.20
C ILE A 144 5.58 -14.37 0.97
N TYR A 145 5.09 -15.17 0.01
CA TYR A 145 4.37 -14.63 -1.15
C TYR A 145 2.93 -14.28 -0.76
N TRP A 146 2.50 -13.08 -1.15
CA TRP A 146 1.16 -12.57 -0.95
C TRP A 146 0.50 -12.19 -2.27
N GLU A 147 -0.71 -12.69 -2.47
CA GLU A 147 -1.59 -12.29 -3.56
C GLU A 147 -3.05 -12.43 -3.09
N LYS A 148 -3.60 -11.34 -2.55
CA LYS A 148 -4.86 -11.20 -1.80
C LYS A 148 -4.94 -12.05 -0.52
N GLN A 149 -4.06 -13.02 -0.38
CA GLN A 149 -3.85 -13.91 0.76
C GLN A 149 -2.45 -14.54 0.65
N ILE A 150 -2.04 -15.28 1.69
CA ILE A 150 -0.83 -16.09 1.59
C ILE A 150 -1.05 -17.18 0.54
N LYS A 151 -0.15 -17.25 -0.44
CA LYS A 151 -0.15 -18.30 -1.46
C LYS A 151 1.14 -19.12 -1.40
N GLU A 152 1.04 -20.39 -1.77
CA GLU A 152 2.24 -21.20 -2.02
C GLU A 152 3.02 -20.62 -3.20
N LYS A 153 4.35 -20.65 -3.10
CA LYS A 153 5.21 -20.24 -4.19
C LYS A 153 5.16 -21.31 -5.28
N SER A 154 4.48 -21.03 -6.39
CA SER A 154 4.67 -21.79 -7.62
C SER A 154 6.03 -21.49 -8.25
N GLY A 155 6.55 -22.40 -9.10
CA GLY A 155 7.83 -22.21 -9.79
C GLY A 155 7.88 -20.93 -10.65
N GLY A 156 6.73 -20.44 -11.12
CA GLY A 156 6.60 -19.18 -11.87
C GLY A 156 6.97 -17.92 -11.09
N TYR A 157 7.08 -18.02 -9.75
CA TYR A 157 7.44 -16.90 -8.88
C TYR A 157 8.90 -16.93 -8.43
N ASN A 158 9.67 -17.89 -8.94
CA ASN A 158 11.11 -17.95 -8.77
C ASN A 158 11.79 -17.17 -9.90
N PHE A 159 12.04 -15.87 -9.71
CA PHE A 159 12.65 -15.01 -10.72
C PHE A 159 14.05 -15.44 -11.16
N ARG A 160 14.73 -16.30 -10.39
CA ARG A 160 16.01 -16.89 -10.79
C ARG A 160 15.83 -17.92 -11.92
N GLU A 161 14.72 -18.65 -11.90
CA GLU A 161 14.44 -19.74 -12.84
C GLU A 161 13.50 -19.31 -13.96
N SER A 162 12.52 -18.46 -13.66
CA SER A 162 11.43 -18.07 -14.55
C SER A 162 11.70 -16.76 -15.32
N GLY A 163 12.81 -16.08 -15.03
CA GLY A 163 13.15 -14.78 -15.61
C GLY A 163 12.89 -13.61 -14.65
N ASN A 164 13.55 -12.48 -14.91
CA ASN A 164 13.40 -11.26 -14.10
C ASN A 164 12.17 -10.45 -14.54
N PRO A 165 11.58 -9.61 -13.65
CA PRO A 165 10.55 -8.67 -14.04
C PRO A 165 11.11 -7.63 -15.02
N GLU A 166 10.23 -6.93 -15.75
CA GLU A 166 10.66 -5.85 -16.66
C GLU A 166 11.23 -4.69 -15.86
N SER A 167 10.63 -4.41 -14.70
CA SER A 167 11.08 -3.43 -13.72
C SER A 167 11.09 -4.01 -12.32
N PHE A 168 12.12 -3.68 -11.53
CA PHE A 168 12.11 -4.04 -10.10
C PHE A 168 10.95 -3.38 -9.33
N ARG A 169 10.38 -2.28 -9.85
CA ARG A 169 9.20 -1.64 -9.26
C ARG A 169 7.93 -2.50 -9.33
N GLU A 170 7.91 -3.52 -10.20
CA GLU A 170 6.82 -4.49 -10.25
C GLU A 170 6.81 -5.43 -9.05
N VAL A 171 7.89 -5.46 -8.24
CA VAL A 171 8.00 -6.31 -7.07
C VAL A 171 8.09 -5.43 -5.83
N ALA A 172 7.23 -5.67 -4.85
CA ALA A 172 7.13 -4.86 -3.64
C ALA A 172 7.37 -5.71 -2.39
N SER A 173 8.13 -5.16 -1.46
CA SER A 173 8.47 -5.79 -0.19
C SER A 173 7.70 -5.17 0.97
N PHE A 174 7.24 -6.00 1.89
CA PHE A 174 6.50 -5.56 3.07
C PHE A 174 6.97 -6.26 4.33
N GLN A 175 6.75 -5.62 5.48
CA GLN A 175 7.07 -6.16 6.79
C GLN A 175 5.93 -5.95 7.78
N CYS A 176 5.57 -7.02 8.50
CA CYS A 176 4.68 -6.91 9.65
C CYS A 176 5.41 -6.23 10.80
N ARG A 177 4.85 -5.14 11.31
CA ARG A 177 5.43 -4.37 12.42
C ARG A 177 5.32 -5.07 13.77
N HIS A 178 4.40 -6.02 13.90
CA HIS A 178 4.15 -6.73 15.17
C HIS A 178 5.02 -7.97 15.34
N CYS A 179 5.26 -8.73 14.26
CA CYS A 179 6.01 -9.99 14.33
C CYS A 179 7.27 -10.03 13.45
N GLY A 180 7.58 -8.98 12.71
CA GLY A 180 8.75 -8.89 11.84
C GLY A 180 8.72 -9.79 10.61
N ARG A 181 7.63 -10.52 10.35
CA ARG A 181 7.49 -11.34 9.14
C ARG A 181 7.54 -10.47 7.89
N ASN A 182 8.31 -10.90 6.90
CA ASN A 182 8.43 -10.23 5.62
C ASN A 182 7.57 -10.93 4.57
N TYR A 183 7.01 -10.11 3.69
CA TYR A 183 6.16 -10.51 2.59
C TYR A 183 6.64 -9.85 1.32
N PHE A 184 6.33 -10.46 0.18
CA PHE A 184 6.44 -9.80 -1.09
C PHE A 184 5.18 -10.05 -1.91
N THR A 185 4.91 -9.12 -2.79
CA THR A 185 3.93 -9.26 -3.87
C THR A 185 4.55 -8.71 -5.14
N PHE A 186 3.98 -9.05 -6.28
CA PHE A 186 4.41 -8.50 -7.55
C PHE A 186 3.23 -8.44 -8.51
N GLN A 187 3.36 -7.64 -9.57
CA GLN A 187 2.41 -7.63 -10.67
C GLN A 187 3.06 -8.20 -11.93
N PHE A 188 2.42 -9.20 -12.55
CA PHE A 188 2.73 -9.59 -13.92
C PHE A 188 1.95 -8.69 -14.87
N THR A 189 2.64 -7.96 -15.72
CA THR A 189 2.05 -7.38 -16.93
C THR A 189 1.90 -8.42 -18.03
#